data_AF-A0A365HCB2-F1
#
_entry.id   AF-A0A365HCB2-F1
#
_cell.length_a   1.000
_cell.length_b   1.000
_cell.length_c   1.000
_cell.angle_alpha   90.00
_cell.angle_beta   90.00
_cell.angle_gamma   90.00
#
_symmetry.space_group_name_H-M   'P 1'
#
loop_
_entity.id
_entity.type
_entity.pdbx_description
1 polymer ?
#
loop_
_entity_poly.entity_id
_entity_poly.type
_entity_poly.pdbx_seq_one_letter_code
_entity_poly.pdbx_strand_id
1 'polypeptide(L)'
;MADRRPRSRRRGAAGAVRTRLLGALRRRPAHRGGPLDSHRRPCPTVIPDTPDEDFMKTHRIGKIVHSVGISTVRHGLVINLLEIGRLKFEDYEVENIRPLVASSPPLSWLVARLGEKKVARLIGVTEIVLGSLIGAKPIAPRASALGSLAAVGMFATTLSFLATTPEAWQETRGEPKLSLAGQFLVKDVVLLGASLLTAADALQAAERR
;
A
#
# COMPACT_ATOMS: atom_id res chain seq x y z
N MET A 1 -8.83 -50.51 45.94
CA MET A 1 -7.79 -49.60 46.50
C MET A 1 -7.10 -48.95 45.31
N ALA A 2 -6.99 -47.62 45.34
CA ALA A 2 -6.43 -46.70 44.34
C ALA A 2 -7.24 -46.47 43.06
N ASP A 3 -7.22 -45.29 42.44
CA ASP A 3 -7.21 -43.89 42.89
C ASP A 3 -7.51 -43.06 41.62
N ARG A 4 -8.00 -41.86 41.85
CA ARG A 4 -8.50 -40.80 40.98
C ARG A 4 -7.67 -40.49 39.72
N ARG A 5 -8.34 -40.12 38.62
CA ARG A 5 -8.54 -38.70 38.17
C ARG A 5 -9.05 -38.64 36.71
N PRO A 6 -10.15 -37.90 36.43
CA PRO A 6 -10.60 -37.63 35.07
C PRO A 6 -9.92 -36.41 34.44
N ARG A 7 -9.71 -36.48 33.12
CA ARG A 7 -9.19 -35.43 32.23
C ARG A 7 -10.07 -34.19 32.24
N SER A 8 -9.40 -33.03 32.25
CA SER A 8 -9.95 -31.69 32.27
C SER A 8 -10.71 -31.32 30.98
N ARG A 9 -11.96 -30.88 31.17
CA ARG A 9 -12.84 -30.30 30.16
C ARG A 9 -12.69 -28.77 30.25
N ARG A 10 -11.92 -28.14 29.36
CA ARG A 10 -11.95 -26.67 29.20
C ARG A 10 -12.95 -26.28 28.12
N ARG A 11 -14.20 -26.06 28.54
CA ARG A 11 -15.16 -25.16 27.87
C ARG A 11 -15.08 -23.81 28.59
N GLY A 12 -15.07 -22.71 27.84
CA GLY A 12 -15.39 -21.38 28.37
C GLY A 12 -14.39 -20.29 28.05
N ALA A 13 -14.44 -19.76 26.82
CA ALA A 13 -13.83 -18.47 26.48
C ALA A 13 -14.66 -17.73 25.40
N ALA A 14 -15.99 -17.79 25.52
CA ALA A 14 -16.93 -17.08 24.65
C ALA A 14 -18.01 -16.40 25.50
N GLY A 15 -17.64 -15.34 26.23
CA GLY A 15 -18.60 -14.63 27.08
C GLY A 15 -18.12 -13.36 27.80
N ALA A 16 -16.83 -13.01 27.74
CA ALA A 16 -16.27 -11.96 28.60
C ALA A 16 -16.14 -10.56 27.98
N VAL A 17 -16.64 -10.31 26.76
CA VAL A 17 -16.48 -9.01 26.08
C VAL A 17 -17.80 -8.49 25.52
N ARG A 18 -18.89 -8.59 26.29
CA ARG A 18 -20.17 -7.95 25.92
C ARG A 18 -20.91 -7.27 27.07
N THR A 19 -20.26 -7.11 28.22
CA THR A 19 -20.92 -6.66 29.46
C THR A 19 -20.20 -5.48 30.12
N ARG A 20 -19.68 -4.55 29.31
CA ARG A 20 -19.10 -3.27 29.80
C ARG A 20 -19.64 -2.01 29.13
N LEU A 21 -20.76 -2.09 28.39
CA LEU A 21 -21.32 -0.94 27.67
C LEU A 21 -22.76 -0.56 28.06
N LEU A 22 -23.26 -1.01 29.21
CA LEU A 22 -24.63 -0.65 29.69
C LEU A 22 -24.66 -0.05 31.11
N GLY A 23 -23.51 0.32 31.68
CA GLY A 23 -23.40 0.89 33.02
C GLY A 23 -23.10 2.39 33.10
N ALA A 24 -22.81 3.07 31.98
CA ALA A 24 -22.28 4.43 31.98
C ALA A 24 -23.31 5.54 31.67
N LEU A 25 -24.61 5.22 31.61
CA LEU A 25 -25.68 6.20 31.30
C LEU A 25 -26.57 6.55 32.51
N ARG A 26 -26.02 6.50 33.73
CA ARG A 26 -26.81 6.87 34.91
C ARG A 26 -25.97 7.62 35.93
N ARG A 27 -25.88 8.95 35.74
CA ARG A 27 -25.70 9.99 36.78
C ARG A 27 -25.68 11.38 36.12
N ARG A 28 -26.86 11.96 35.89
CA ARG A 28 -27.01 13.43 35.82
C ARG A 28 -27.22 13.91 37.26
N PRO A 29 -26.39 14.83 37.80
CA PRO A 29 -26.70 15.46 39.07
C PRO A 29 -27.92 16.38 38.89
N ALA A 30 -28.93 16.19 39.73
CA ALA A 30 -30.10 17.05 39.82
C ALA A 30 -29.66 18.41 40.39
N HIS A 31 -29.74 19.45 39.56
CA HIS A 31 -29.50 20.83 39.99
C HIS A 31 -30.65 21.26 40.91
N ARG A 32 -30.33 21.49 42.19
CA ARG A 32 -31.20 22.21 43.15
C ARG A 32 -31.46 23.62 42.59
N GLY A 33 -32.72 23.99 42.46
CA GLY A 33 -33.15 25.34 42.10
C GLY A 33 -32.74 26.33 43.18
N GLY A 34 -31.75 27.17 42.87
CA GLY A 34 -31.52 28.45 43.55
C GLY A 34 -32.37 29.56 42.92
N PRO A 35 -32.47 30.74 43.56
CA PRO A 35 -33.32 31.84 43.07
C PRO A 35 -32.93 32.26 41.65
N LEU A 36 -33.94 32.56 40.83
CA LEU A 36 -33.77 33.09 39.47
C LEU A 36 -33.03 34.42 39.51
N ASP A 37 -31.71 34.34 39.32
CA ASP A 37 -30.87 35.51 39.09
C ASP A 37 -31.16 36.06 37.68
N SER A 38 -32.04 37.07 37.64
CA SER A 38 -32.55 37.72 36.42
C SER A 38 -31.49 38.55 35.66
N HIS A 39 -30.22 38.51 36.08
CA HIS A 39 -29.14 39.30 35.50
C HIS A 39 -28.04 38.52 34.77
N ARG A 40 -28.22 37.22 34.46
CA ARG A 40 -27.30 36.55 33.53
C ARG A 40 -27.53 37.05 32.09
N ARG A 41 -26.72 38.03 31.69
CA ARG A 41 -26.53 38.39 30.28
C ARG A 41 -26.17 37.10 29.51
N PRO A 42 -26.78 36.84 28.34
CA PRO A 42 -26.31 35.76 27.47
C PRO A 42 -24.82 35.98 27.22
N CYS A 43 -23.99 34.95 27.44
CA CYS A 43 -22.61 35.01 26.95
C CYS A 43 -22.68 35.38 25.47
N PRO A 44 -21.93 36.39 24.99
CA PRO A 44 -21.83 36.63 23.57
C PRO A 44 -21.32 35.32 22.95
N THR A 45 -22.16 34.72 22.11
CA THR A 45 -21.73 33.59 21.29
C THR A 45 -20.72 34.21 20.33
N VAL A 46 -19.44 34.06 20.65
CA VAL A 46 -18.37 34.39 19.71
C VAL A 46 -18.52 33.38 18.58
N ILE A 47 -19.28 33.76 17.56
CA ILE A 47 -19.20 33.09 16.26
C ILE A 47 -17.76 33.34 15.83
N PRO A 48 -16.92 32.29 15.67
CA PRO A 48 -15.58 32.50 15.18
C PRO A 48 -15.69 33.26 13.86
N ASP A 49 -14.98 34.39 13.77
CA ASP A 49 -14.85 35.15 12.53
C ASP A 49 -14.53 34.16 11.41
N THR A 50 -15.13 34.39 10.24
CA THR A 50 -14.95 33.57 9.03
C THR A 50 -13.51 33.05 8.93
N PRO A 51 -13.30 31.74 8.68
CA PRO A 51 -11.97 31.16 8.67
C PRO A 51 -11.03 32.01 7.83
N ASP A 52 -9.88 32.31 8.41
CA ASP A 52 -8.86 33.19 7.89
C ASP A 52 -8.57 32.88 6.41
N GLU A 53 -8.59 33.93 5.57
CA GLU A 53 -8.37 33.85 4.13
C GLU A 53 -7.10 33.04 3.77
N ASP A 54 -6.07 33.14 4.59
CA ASP A 54 -4.81 32.44 4.42
C ASP A 54 -4.92 30.93 4.69
N PHE A 55 -5.68 30.53 5.72
CA PHE A 55 -6.03 29.13 5.98
C PHE A 55 -6.83 28.53 4.82
N MET A 56 -7.80 29.27 4.27
CA MET A 56 -8.60 28.80 3.13
C MET A 56 -7.80 28.66 1.84
N LYS A 57 -6.78 29.49 1.62
CA LYS A 57 -5.84 29.36 0.49
C LYS A 57 -4.93 28.16 0.66
N THR A 58 -4.32 28.00 1.83
CA THR A 58 -3.43 26.88 2.15
C THR A 58 -4.15 25.53 2.03
N HIS A 59 -5.39 25.44 2.54
CA HIS A 59 -6.22 24.23 2.40
C HIS A 59 -6.55 23.90 0.95
N ARG A 60 -6.89 24.91 0.13
CA ARG A 60 -7.17 24.72 -1.30
C ARG A 60 -5.94 24.24 -2.06
N ILE A 61 -4.78 24.85 -1.83
CA ILE A 61 -3.51 24.46 -2.45
C ILE A 61 -3.17 23.01 -2.08
N GLY A 62 -3.31 22.64 -0.80
CA GLY A 62 -3.07 21.26 -0.34
C GLY A 62 -3.93 20.22 -1.07
N LYS A 63 -5.22 20.51 -1.28
CA LYS A 63 -6.12 19.62 -2.06
C LYS A 63 -5.69 19.48 -3.52
N ILE A 64 -5.29 20.58 -4.15
CA ILE A 64 -4.84 20.57 -5.55
C ILE A 64 -3.57 19.73 -5.68
N VAL A 65 -2.56 20.00 -4.84
CA VAL A 65 -1.29 19.26 -4.84
C VAL A 65 -1.52 17.78 -4.59
N HIS A 66 -2.37 17.42 -3.64
CA HIS A 66 -2.73 16.02 -3.40
C HIS A 66 -3.40 15.37 -4.62
N SER A 67 -4.36 16.05 -5.24
CA SER A 67 -5.09 15.55 -6.42
C SER A 67 -4.17 15.38 -7.65
N VAL A 68 -3.27 16.34 -7.87
CA VAL A 68 -2.29 16.25 -8.95
C VAL A 68 -1.28 15.15 -8.64
N GLY A 69 -0.76 15.11 -7.42
CA GLY A 69 0.22 14.11 -6.98
C GLY A 69 -0.29 12.67 -7.13
N ILE A 70 -1.52 12.37 -6.68
CA ILE A 70 -2.08 11.02 -6.82
C ILE A 70 -2.31 10.64 -8.29
N SER A 71 -2.70 11.60 -9.13
CA SER A 71 -2.86 11.39 -10.56
C SER A 71 -1.51 11.13 -11.23
N THR A 72 -0.50 11.96 -10.95
CA THR A 72 0.85 11.82 -11.50
C THR A 72 1.48 10.51 -11.10
N VAL A 73 1.39 10.10 -9.83
CA VAL A 73 1.91 8.81 -9.36
C VAL A 73 1.24 7.65 -10.09
N ARG A 74 -0.08 7.69 -10.27
CA ARG A 74 -0.81 6.64 -11.00
C ARG A 74 -0.38 6.55 -12.45
N HIS A 75 -0.38 7.66 -13.18
CA HIS A 75 0.01 7.66 -14.59
C HIS A 75 1.48 7.31 -14.77
N GLY A 76 2.35 7.81 -13.90
CA GLY A 76 3.77 7.45 -13.89
C GLY A 76 3.99 5.96 -13.68
N LEU A 77 3.26 5.35 -12.74
CA LEU A 77 3.31 3.90 -12.50
C LEU A 77 2.80 3.09 -13.71
N VAL A 78 1.70 3.54 -14.33
CA VAL A 78 1.16 2.90 -15.55
C VAL A 78 2.17 2.96 -16.69
N ILE A 79 2.70 4.15 -16.99
CA ILE A 79 3.67 4.35 -18.06
C ILE A 79 4.93 3.51 -17.80
N ASN A 80 5.42 3.49 -16.57
CA ASN A 80 6.59 2.70 -16.19
C ASN A 80 6.38 1.20 -16.46
N LEU A 81 5.26 0.63 -16.02
CA LEU A 81 4.94 -0.79 -16.24
C LEU A 81 4.72 -1.12 -17.72
N LEU A 82 4.03 -0.25 -18.47
CA LEU A 82 3.80 -0.46 -19.90
C LEU A 82 5.11 -0.41 -20.70
N GLU A 83 5.98 0.57 -20.41
CA GLU A 83 7.24 0.71 -21.12
C GLU A 83 8.21 -0.41 -20.77
N ILE A 84 8.43 -0.70 -19.48
CA ILE A 84 9.33 -1.80 -19.08
C ILE A 84 8.81 -3.14 -19.60
N GLY A 85 7.50 -3.37 -19.52
CA GLY A 85 6.87 -4.59 -20.04
C GLY A 85 6.99 -4.73 -21.55
N ARG A 86 6.88 -3.63 -22.30
CA ARG A 86 7.11 -3.60 -23.75
C ARG A 86 8.56 -3.95 -24.08
N LEU A 87 9.52 -3.44 -23.33
CA LEU A 87 10.94 -3.71 -23.56
C LEU A 87 11.28 -5.20 -23.38
N LYS A 88 10.54 -5.97 -22.58
CA LYS A 88 10.75 -7.44 -22.42
C LYS A 88 10.49 -8.27 -23.68
N PHE A 89 10.01 -7.67 -24.76
CA PHE A 89 9.87 -8.31 -26.07
C PHE A 89 11.11 -8.13 -26.96
N GLU A 90 12.03 -7.24 -26.57
CA GLU A 90 13.27 -6.98 -27.29
C GLU A 90 14.36 -8.00 -26.92
N ASP A 91 15.15 -8.44 -27.91
CA ASP A 91 16.17 -9.47 -27.69
C ASP A 91 17.29 -8.99 -26.76
N TYR A 92 17.65 -7.70 -26.78
CA TYR A 92 18.69 -7.14 -25.91
C TYR A 92 18.28 -7.10 -24.43
N GLU A 93 16.98 -6.99 -24.12
CA GLU A 93 16.49 -7.04 -22.73
C GLU A 93 16.60 -8.44 -22.12
N VAL A 94 16.53 -9.48 -22.96
CA VAL A 94 16.73 -10.87 -22.51
C VAL A 94 18.17 -11.05 -22.01
N GLU A 95 19.14 -10.40 -22.66
CA GLU A 95 20.53 -10.41 -22.23
C GLU A 95 20.74 -9.57 -20.96
N ASN A 96 20.06 -8.42 -20.84
CA ASN A 96 20.15 -7.56 -19.65
C ASN A 96 19.66 -8.24 -18.37
N ILE A 97 18.65 -9.12 -18.45
CA ILE A 97 18.13 -9.84 -17.28
C ILE A 97 18.88 -11.13 -16.94
N ARG A 98 19.71 -11.66 -17.86
CA ARG A 98 20.45 -12.91 -17.63
C ARG A 98 21.22 -12.95 -16.31
N PRO A 99 21.99 -11.91 -15.93
CA PRO A 99 22.77 -11.95 -14.69
C PRO A 99 21.87 -12.14 -13.46
N LEU A 100 20.73 -11.43 -13.43
CA LEU A 100 19.76 -11.48 -12.32
C LEU A 100 19.00 -12.81 -12.26
N VAL A 101 18.68 -13.36 -13.43
CA VAL A 101 17.91 -14.61 -13.53
C VAL A 101 18.78 -15.83 -13.24
N ALA A 102 20.05 -15.81 -13.65
CA ALA A 102 20.98 -16.90 -13.43
C ALA A 102 21.35 -17.08 -11.95
N SER A 103 21.45 -15.99 -11.19
CA SER A 103 21.82 -16.02 -9.79
C SER A 103 20.65 -16.18 -8.82
N SER A 104 19.41 -16.03 -9.29
CA SER A 104 18.19 -16.21 -8.49
C SER A 104 17.66 -17.66 -8.60
N PRO A 105 17.69 -18.49 -7.53
CA PRO A 105 17.25 -19.89 -7.58
C PRO A 105 15.85 -20.14 -8.18
N PRO A 106 14.79 -19.37 -7.84
CA PRO A 106 13.44 -19.62 -8.38
C PRO A 106 13.31 -19.25 -9.87
N LEU A 107 13.98 -18.19 -10.32
CA LEU A 107 13.97 -17.78 -11.72
C LEU A 107 14.85 -18.69 -12.58
N SER A 108 15.99 -19.13 -12.06
CA SER A 108 16.90 -20.06 -12.72
C SER A 108 16.21 -21.41 -13.03
N TRP A 109 15.43 -21.95 -12.08
CA TRP A 109 14.59 -23.14 -12.33
C TRP A 109 13.56 -22.91 -13.44
N LEU A 110 12.88 -21.76 -13.41
CA LEU A 110 11.85 -21.43 -14.40
C LEU A 110 12.45 -21.24 -15.80
N VAL A 111 13.62 -20.60 -15.89
CA VAL A 111 14.37 -20.45 -17.14
C VAL A 111 14.86 -21.80 -17.65
N ALA A 112 15.35 -22.69 -16.79
CA ALA A 112 15.74 -24.04 -17.21
C ALA A 112 14.57 -24.82 -17.83
N ARG A 113 13.33 -24.56 -17.38
CA ARG A 113 12.13 -25.23 -17.89
C ARG A 113 11.53 -24.59 -19.14
N LEU A 114 11.46 -23.26 -19.20
CA LEU A 114 10.72 -22.52 -20.24
C LEU A 114 11.61 -21.79 -21.25
N GLY A 115 12.87 -21.54 -20.89
CA GLY A 115 13.81 -20.71 -21.64
C GLY A 115 13.68 -19.21 -21.32
N GLU A 116 14.81 -18.50 -21.38
CA GLU A 116 14.94 -17.07 -21.02
C GLU A 116 13.95 -16.19 -21.77
N LYS A 117 13.83 -16.36 -23.10
CA LYS A 117 12.92 -15.55 -23.92
C LYS A 117 11.46 -15.70 -23.51
N LYS A 118 11.02 -16.91 -23.12
CA LYS A 118 9.63 -17.13 -22.71
C LYS A 118 9.36 -16.52 -21.34
N VAL A 119 10.32 -16.65 -20.41
CA VAL A 119 10.22 -16.04 -19.08
C VAL A 119 10.19 -14.52 -19.18
N ALA A 120 11.08 -13.92 -19.98
CA ALA A 120 11.08 -12.48 -20.22
C ALA A 120 9.72 -11.99 -20.75
N ARG A 121 9.17 -12.64 -21.79
CA ARG A 121 7.87 -12.29 -22.36
C ARG A 121 6.72 -12.45 -21.37
N LEU A 122 6.76 -13.48 -20.52
CA LEU A 122 5.74 -13.68 -19.48
C LEU A 122 5.76 -12.53 -18.45
N ILE A 123 6.95 -12.10 -18.03
CA ILE A 123 7.11 -10.92 -17.18
C ILE A 123 6.54 -9.69 -17.89
N GLY A 124 6.92 -9.46 -19.14
CA GLY A 124 6.45 -8.31 -19.93
C GLY A 124 4.92 -8.26 -20.09
N VAL A 125 4.29 -9.39 -20.40
CA VAL A 125 2.82 -9.49 -20.44
C VAL A 125 2.22 -9.16 -19.07
N THR A 126 2.81 -9.68 -18.00
CA THR A 126 2.32 -9.42 -16.63
C THR A 126 2.39 -7.93 -16.30
N GLU A 127 3.52 -7.27 -16.60
CA GLU A 127 3.71 -5.83 -16.39
C GLU A 127 2.67 -5.01 -17.18
N ILE A 128 2.45 -5.35 -18.46
CA ILE A 128 1.46 -4.67 -19.30
C ILE A 128 0.04 -4.82 -18.75
N VAL A 129 -0.32 -6.03 -18.32
CA VAL A 129 -1.64 -6.31 -17.74
C VAL A 129 -1.83 -5.53 -16.44
N LEU A 130 -0.84 -5.54 -15.54
CA LEU A 130 -0.91 -4.80 -14.28
C LEU A 130 -0.99 -3.29 -14.50
N GLY A 131 -0.17 -2.74 -15.40
CA GLY A 131 -0.22 -1.33 -15.78
C GLY A 131 -1.60 -0.94 -16.32
N SER A 132 -2.16 -1.76 -17.20
CA SER A 132 -3.50 -1.54 -17.76
C SER A 132 -4.59 -1.57 -16.69
N LEU A 133 -4.53 -2.54 -15.75
CA LEU A 133 -5.47 -2.62 -14.63
C LEU A 133 -5.38 -1.37 -13.74
N ILE A 134 -4.16 -0.94 -13.38
CA ILE A 134 -3.95 0.25 -12.55
C ILE A 134 -4.54 1.51 -13.21
N GLY A 135 -4.37 1.64 -14.53
CA GLY A 135 -4.93 2.74 -15.33
C GLY A 135 -6.45 2.72 -15.42
N ALA A 136 -7.09 1.56 -15.27
CA ALA A 136 -8.54 1.41 -15.39
C ALA A 136 -9.37 2.00 -14.24
N LYS A 137 -8.77 2.71 -13.26
CA LYS A 137 -9.49 3.30 -12.11
C LYS A 137 -10.76 4.08 -12.51
N PRO A 138 -10.77 4.96 -13.53
CA PRO A 138 -11.94 5.77 -13.85
C PRO A 138 -13.17 4.95 -14.25
N ILE A 139 -12.98 3.76 -14.81
CA ILE A 139 -14.05 2.88 -15.28
C ILE A 139 -14.32 1.72 -14.32
N ALA A 140 -13.27 1.12 -13.75
CA ALA A 140 -13.32 -0.06 -12.90
C ALA A 140 -12.38 0.07 -11.69
N PRO A 141 -12.77 0.81 -10.63
CA PRO A 141 -11.94 1.03 -9.44
C PRO A 141 -11.50 -0.26 -8.74
N ARG A 142 -12.37 -1.29 -8.69
CA ARG A 142 -12.04 -2.61 -8.09
C ARG A 142 -10.96 -3.34 -8.86
N ALA A 143 -11.02 -3.33 -10.21
CA ALA A 143 -10.00 -3.93 -11.05
C ALA A 143 -8.65 -3.20 -10.90
N SER A 144 -8.70 -1.87 -10.80
CA SER A 144 -7.51 -1.06 -10.52
C SER A 144 -6.90 -1.35 -9.15
N ALA A 145 -7.70 -1.53 -8.11
CA ALA A 145 -7.20 -1.93 -6.80
C ALA A 145 -6.51 -3.31 -6.85
N LEU A 146 -7.09 -4.28 -7.54
CA LEU A 146 -6.47 -5.60 -7.73
C LEU A 146 -5.15 -5.50 -8.51
N GLY A 147 -5.11 -4.72 -9.58
CA GLY A 147 -3.89 -4.47 -10.35
C GLY A 147 -2.80 -3.82 -9.49
N SER A 148 -3.14 -2.80 -8.70
CA SER A 148 -2.22 -2.16 -7.77
C SER A 148 -1.71 -3.11 -6.69
N LEU A 149 -2.57 -3.93 -6.08
CA LEU A 149 -2.16 -4.92 -5.07
C LEU A 149 -1.28 -6.04 -5.66
N ALA A 150 -1.56 -6.48 -6.87
CA ALA A 150 -0.70 -7.44 -7.57
C ALA A 150 0.66 -6.82 -7.91
N ALA A 151 0.70 -5.54 -8.29
CA ALA A 151 1.96 -4.81 -8.50
C ALA A 151 2.79 -4.68 -7.20
N VAL A 152 2.15 -4.51 -6.04
CA VAL A 152 2.84 -4.56 -4.74
C VAL A 152 3.58 -5.89 -4.57
N GLY A 153 2.92 -7.01 -4.84
CA GLY A 153 3.53 -8.35 -4.77
C GLY A 153 4.68 -8.51 -5.78
N MET A 154 4.52 -8.01 -7.00
CA MET A 154 5.57 -8.02 -8.02
C MET A 154 6.80 -7.23 -7.58
N PHE A 155 6.66 -5.96 -7.19
CA PHE A 155 7.81 -5.14 -6.76
C PHE A 155 8.44 -5.66 -5.46
N ALA A 156 7.66 -6.21 -4.54
CA ALA A 156 8.21 -6.86 -3.35
C ALA A 156 9.05 -8.09 -3.71
N THR A 157 8.60 -8.88 -4.71
CA THR A 157 9.38 -10.01 -5.24
C THR A 157 10.67 -9.51 -5.90
N THR A 158 10.61 -8.47 -6.72
CA THR A 158 11.80 -7.90 -7.37
C THR A 158 12.79 -7.34 -6.35
N LEU A 159 12.32 -6.63 -5.33
CA LEU A 159 13.16 -6.11 -4.24
C LEU A 159 13.78 -7.23 -3.40
N SER A 160 13.17 -8.42 -3.33
CA SER A 160 13.78 -9.55 -2.66
C SER A 160 15.10 -9.98 -3.30
N PHE A 161 15.31 -9.71 -4.60
CA PHE A 161 16.59 -9.95 -5.27
C PHE A 161 17.71 -9.07 -4.73
N LEU A 162 17.41 -7.84 -4.31
CA LEU A 162 18.42 -6.99 -3.69
C LEU A 162 19.01 -7.63 -2.42
N ALA A 163 18.20 -8.40 -1.67
CA ALA A 163 18.64 -9.09 -0.46
C ALA A 163 19.21 -10.49 -0.74
N THR A 164 18.75 -11.18 -1.78
CA THR A 164 19.07 -12.59 -2.04
C THR A 164 20.14 -12.79 -3.12
N THR A 165 20.45 -11.76 -3.90
CA THR A 165 21.31 -11.83 -5.08
C THR A 165 22.62 -11.08 -4.84
N PRO A 166 23.76 -11.77 -4.71
CA PRO A 166 25.07 -11.14 -4.49
C PRO A 166 25.45 -10.14 -5.59
N GLU A 167 25.05 -10.38 -6.83
CA GLU A 167 25.36 -9.54 -8.00
C GLU A 167 24.67 -8.17 -7.96
N ALA A 168 23.70 -7.96 -7.07
CA ALA A 168 23.13 -6.63 -6.80
C ALA A 168 24.13 -5.70 -6.08
N TRP A 169 25.17 -6.29 -5.48
CA TRP A 169 26.23 -5.61 -4.73
C TRP A 169 27.56 -5.78 -5.47
N GLN A 170 28.33 -4.69 -5.55
CA GLN A 170 29.73 -4.74 -5.98
C GLN A 170 30.60 -4.89 -4.74
N GLU A 171 31.24 -6.06 -4.57
CA GLU A 171 32.30 -6.23 -3.59
C GLU A 171 33.58 -5.53 -4.05
N THR A 172 33.68 -4.23 -3.78
CA THR A 172 34.98 -3.55 -3.73
C THR A 172 35.40 -3.47 -2.28
N ARG A 173 36.64 -3.87 -1.95
CA ARG A 173 37.20 -3.91 -0.58
C ARG A 173 36.71 -2.73 0.28
N GLY A 174 35.78 -2.99 1.21
CA GLY A 174 35.44 -2.12 2.34
C GLY A 174 34.10 -1.39 2.29
N GLU A 175 33.45 -1.21 1.13
CA GLU A 175 32.17 -0.49 1.05
C GLU A 175 31.16 -1.19 0.10
N PRO A 176 29.96 -1.55 0.58
CA PRO A 176 28.93 -2.11 -0.28
C PRO A 176 28.43 -1.04 -1.26
N LYS A 177 28.78 -1.18 -2.55
CA LYS A 177 28.32 -0.32 -3.64
C LYS A 177 27.26 -1.04 -4.46
N LEU A 178 26.22 -0.34 -4.90
CA LEU A 178 25.20 -0.95 -5.77
C LEU A 178 25.78 -1.21 -7.16
N SER A 179 25.58 -2.41 -7.67
CA SER A 179 25.84 -2.72 -9.08
C SER A 179 24.83 -2.01 -9.99
N LEU A 180 25.03 -2.06 -11.31
CA LEU A 180 24.04 -1.55 -12.27
C LEU A 180 22.65 -2.21 -12.03
N ALA A 181 22.66 -3.50 -11.73
CA ALA A 181 21.46 -4.25 -11.38
C ALA A 181 20.88 -3.80 -10.01
N GLY A 182 21.72 -3.62 -8.99
CA GLY A 182 21.29 -3.11 -7.69
C GLY A 182 20.64 -1.71 -7.77
N GLN A 183 21.19 -0.81 -8.59
CA GLN A 183 20.59 0.50 -8.85
C GLN A 183 19.22 0.40 -9.53
N PHE A 184 19.07 -0.55 -10.47
CA PHE A 184 17.79 -0.84 -11.09
C PHE A 184 16.77 -1.39 -10.09
N LEU A 185 17.18 -2.17 -9.09
CA LEU A 185 16.27 -2.73 -8.09
C LEU A 185 15.84 -1.69 -7.05
N VAL A 186 16.73 -0.78 -6.63
CA VAL A 186 16.42 0.19 -5.56
C VAL A 186 15.30 1.15 -5.95
N LYS A 187 15.17 1.54 -7.23
CA LYS A 187 14.04 2.37 -7.68
C LYS A 187 12.68 1.69 -7.50
N ASP A 188 12.62 0.36 -7.44
CA ASP A 188 11.37 -0.37 -7.25
C ASP A 188 10.78 -0.14 -5.86
N VAL A 189 11.54 0.35 -4.88
CA VAL A 189 11.01 0.82 -3.59
C VAL A 189 10.01 1.96 -3.80
N VAL A 190 10.29 2.88 -4.71
CA VAL A 190 9.39 3.99 -5.04
C VAL A 190 8.13 3.46 -5.74
N LEU A 191 8.28 2.48 -6.63
CA LEU A 191 7.16 1.85 -7.34
C LEU A 191 6.30 0.99 -6.41
N LEU A 192 6.90 0.35 -5.40
CA LEU A 192 6.19 -0.33 -4.32
C LEU A 192 5.34 0.67 -3.50
N GLY A 193 5.90 1.83 -3.16
CA GLY A 193 5.14 2.90 -2.51
C GLY A 193 4.00 3.44 -3.37
N ALA A 194 4.26 3.66 -4.66
CA ALA A 194 3.26 4.10 -5.64
C ALA A 194 2.12 3.09 -5.81
N SER A 195 2.43 1.79 -5.85
CA SER A 195 1.43 0.73 -5.97
C SER A 195 0.55 0.63 -4.72
N LEU A 196 1.12 0.76 -3.52
CA LEU A 196 0.34 0.85 -2.27
C LEU A 196 -0.60 2.08 -2.27
N LEU A 197 -0.07 3.25 -2.64
CA LEU A 197 -0.83 4.48 -2.68
C LEU A 197 -1.98 4.42 -3.70
N THR A 198 -1.71 3.89 -4.89
CA THR A 198 -2.73 3.72 -5.93
C THR A 198 -3.75 2.64 -5.58
N ALA A 199 -3.37 1.59 -4.84
CA ALA A 199 -4.32 0.60 -4.29
C ALA A 199 -5.28 1.25 -3.31
N ALA A 200 -4.77 2.01 -2.33
CA ALA A 200 -5.59 2.70 -1.33
C ALA A 200 -6.56 3.69 -1.99
N ASP A 201 -6.08 4.47 -2.96
CA ASP A 201 -6.91 5.43 -3.71
C ASP A 201 -7.97 4.73 -4.60
N ALA A 202 -7.64 3.57 -5.19
CA ALA A 202 -8.61 2.79 -5.98
C ALA A 202 -9.68 2.12 -5.10
N LEU A 203 -9.31 1.59 -3.93
CA LEU A 203 -10.24 1.00 -2.96
C LEU A 203 -11.23 2.05 -2.44
N GLN A 204 -10.75 3.23 -2.04
CA GLN A 204 -11.61 4.33 -1.62
C GLN A 204 -12.58 4.78 -2.73
N ALA A 205 -12.14 4.76 -3.99
CA ALA A 205 -13.01 5.07 -5.12
C ALA A 205 -14.05 3.96 -5.38
N ALA A 206 -13.73 2.70 -5.07
CA ALA A 206 -14.64 1.56 -5.19
C ALA A 206 -15.75 1.55 -4.11
N GLU A 207 -15.47 2.10 -2.93
CA GLU A 207 -16.45 2.24 -1.83
C GLU A 207 -17.47 3.36 -2.08
N ARG A 208 -17.10 4.35 -2.89
CA ARG A 208 -17.96 5.50 -3.24
C ARG A 208 -18.93 5.23 -4.39
N ARG A 209 -18.88 4.04 -5.00
CA ARG A 209 -19.75 3.60 -6.10
C ARG A 209 -20.70 2.51 -5.64
#